data_AF-A0A1D8ADT6-F1
#
_entry.id   AF-A0A1D8ADT6-F1
#
_cell.length_a   1.000
_cell.length_b   1.000
_cell.length_c   1.000
_cell.angle_alpha   90.00
_cell.angle_beta   90.00
_cell.angle_gamma   90.00
#
_symmetry.space_group_name_H-M   'P 1'
#
loop_
_entity.id
_entity.type
_entity.pdbx_description
1 polymer ?
#
loop_
_entity_poly.entity_id
_entity_poly.type
_entity_poly.pdbx_seq_one_letter_code
_entity_poly.pdbx_strand_id
1 'polypeptide(L)'
;MVRKRLGLVAASAAGVLAFIVPVQAQDLAQIRIEDVARFYRVYDEARGAPSARVLQQDYIEAGSDGFVSLYRTGSSPGPRWRRSFSRTVPSTTRLEHV
;
A
#
# COMPACT_ATOMS: atom_id res chain seq x y z
N MET A 1 -52.11 46.13 7.68
CA MET A 1 -51.46 44.88 8.15
C MET A 1 -51.88 43.73 7.25
N VAL A 2 -51.08 43.33 6.26
CA VAL A 2 -51.39 42.20 5.36
C VAL A 2 -50.30 41.15 5.53
N ARG A 3 -50.68 39.98 6.06
CA ARG A 3 -49.77 38.87 6.36
C ARG A 3 -49.64 37.96 5.13
N LYS A 4 -48.37 37.68 4.79
CA LYS A 4 -47.85 36.74 3.78
C LYS A 4 -48.75 35.53 3.50
N ARG A 5 -48.87 35.18 2.22
CA ARG A 5 -48.70 33.79 1.75
C ARG A 5 -47.82 33.82 0.50
N LEU A 6 -46.55 33.44 0.70
CA LEU A 6 -45.58 33.18 -0.35
C LEU A 6 -46.18 32.14 -1.30
N GLY A 7 -46.40 32.55 -2.56
CA GLY A 7 -46.67 31.63 -3.64
C GLY A 7 -45.44 30.75 -3.85
N LEU A 8 -45.64 29.45 -3.63
CA LEU A 8 -44.72 28.39 -3.98
C LEU A 8 -44.59 28.38 -5.52
N VAL A 9 -43.57 29.04 -6.06
CA VAL A 9 -43.22 28.89 -7.48
C VAL A 9 -42.48 27.58 -7.62
N ALA A 10 -43.21 26.59 -8.13
CA ALA A 10 -42.62 25.39 -8.72
C ALA A 10 -41.73 25.82 -9.89
N ALA A 11 -40.42 25.63 -9.76
CA ALA A 11 -39.48 25.70 -10.85
C ALA A 11 -38.63 24.42 -10.82
N SER A 12 -39.21 23.38 -11.41
CA SER A 12 -38.56 22.13 -11.77
C SER A 12 -37.64 22.39 -12.97
N ALA A 13 -36.37 22.77 -12.76
CA ALA A 13 -35.32 22.74 -13.79
C ALA A 13 -33.94 23.13 -13.23
N ALA A 14 -33.10 22.12 -12.91
CA ALA A 14 -31.63 22.13 -12.93
C ALA A 14 -31.19 20.86 -12.16
N GLY A 15 -31.07 19.70 -12.81
CA GLY A 15 -29.93 19.45 -13.69
C GLY A 15 -28.73 19.06 -12.82
N VAL A 16 -28.74 17.80 -12.36
CA VAL A 16 -27.60 17.03 -11.81
C VAL A 16 -26.50 17.88 -11.16
N LEU A 17 -26.56 18.05 -9.84
CA LEU A 17 -25.41 18.48 -9.06
C LEU A 17 -24.32 17.42 -9.27
N ALA A 18 -23.39 17.68 -10.18
CA ALA A 18 -22.23 16.83 -10.42
C ALA A 18 -21.48 16.70 -9.09
N PHE A 19 -21.58 15.53 -8.46
CA PHE A 19 -20.69 15.15 -7.37
C PHE A 19 -19.29 15.04 -7.99
N ILE A 20 -18.57 16.16 -7.99
CA ILE A 20 -17.12 16.15 -8.19
C ILE A 20 -16.57 15.54 -6.91
N VAL A 21 -16.50 14.21 -6.85
CA VAL A 21 -15.73 13.53 -5.81
C VAL A 21 -14.27 13.83 -6.18
N PRO A 22 -13.52 14.57 -5.36
CA PRO A 22 -12.10 14.69 -5.60
C PRO A 22 -11.55 13.27 -5.51
N VAL A 23 -10.99 12.78 -6.61
CA VAL A 23 -10.14 11.59 -6.55
C VAL A 23 -8.95 12.02 -5.71
N GLN A 24 -9.02 11.75 -4.40
CA GLN A 24 -7.87 11.86 -3.54
C GLN A 24 -6.86 10.89 -4.15
N ALA A 25 -5.80 11.43 -4.74
CA ALA A 25 -4.65 10.65 -5.14
C ALA A 25 -4.32 9.82 -3.91
N GLN A 26 -4.61 8.52 -3.98
CA GLN A 26 -4.32 7.65 -2.86
C GLN A 26 -2.81 7.77 -2.72
N ASP A 27 -2.37 8.28 -1.58
CA ASP A 27 -0.97 8.26 -1.21
C ASP A 27 -0.63 6.79 -0.96
N LEU A 28 -0.52 6.05 -2.06
CA LEU A 28 -0.25 4.63 -2.07
C LEU A 28 1.17 4.56 -1.58
N ALA A 29 1.33 4.24 -0.29
CA ALA A 29 2.61 4.08 0.34
C ALA A 29 3.56 3.35 -0.62
N GLN A 30 4.53 4.08 -1.19
CA GLN A 30 5.31 3.59 -2.32
C GLN A 30 6.51 2.80 -1.79
N ILE A 31 6.62 1.55 -2.21
CA ILE A 31 7.87 0.79 -2.06
C ILE A 31 8.85 1.37 -3.07
N ARG A 32 10.07 1.66 -2.64
CA ARG A 32 11.06 2.30 -3.51
C ARG A 32 12.20 1.34 -3.80
N ILE A 33 12.83 1.46 -4.97
CA ILE A 33 13.96 0.58 -5.32
C ILE A 33 15.19 0.87 -4.47
N GLU A 34 15.26 2.08 -3.91
CA GLU A 34 16.25 2.52 -2.93
C GLU A 34 16.20 1.68 -1.65
N ASP A 35 15.08 1.01 -1.33
CA ASP A 35 15.02 0.07 -0.21
C ASP A 35 15.94 -1.14 -0.45
N VAL A 36 16.13 -1.56 -1.70
CA VAL A 36 17.11 -2.62 -2.06
C VAL A 36 18.54 -2.13 -1.86
N ALA A 37 18.84 -0.89 -2.24
CA ALA A 37 20.15 -0.30 -1.98
C ALA A 37 20.45 -0.19 -0.48
N ARG A 38 19.44 0.17 0.33
CA ARG A 38 19.55 0.19 1.80
C ARG A 38 19.87 -1.19 2.36
N PHE A 39 19.21 -2.24 1.86
CA PHE A 39 19.51 -3.60 2.29
C PHE A 39 20.98 -3.96 2.07
N TYR A 40 21.52 -3.74 0.87
CA TYR A 40 22.91 -4.06 0.58
C TYR A 40 23.89 -3.24 1.42
N ARG A 41 23.59 -1.96 1.68
CA ARG A 41 24.41 -1.16 2.60
C ARG A 41 24.47 -1.78 3.99
N VAL A 42 23.33 -2.15 4.57
CA VAL A 42 23.26 -2.79 5.90
C VAL A 42 23.98 -4.15 5.90
N TYR A 43 23.83 -4.90 4.81
CA TYR A 43 24.49 -6.20 4.63
C TYR A 43 26.02 -6.05 4.59
N ASP A 44 26.53 -5.09 3.82
CA ASP A 44 27.96 -4.83 3.66
C ASP A 44 28.58 -4.30 4.96
N GLU A 45 27.91 -3.36 5.65
CA GLU A 45 28.32 -2.84 6.95
C GLU A 45 28.46 -3.95 8.00
N ALA A 46 27.56 -4.95 7.94
CA ALA A 46 27.60 -6.12 8.81
C ALA A 46 28.52 -7.25 8.30
N ARG A 47 29.37 -6.99 7.29
CA ARG A 47 30.26 -7.98 6.66
C ARG A 47 29.53 -9.23 6.20
N GLY A 48 28.32 -9.04 5.67
CA GLY A 48 27.44 -10.08 5.16
C GLY A 48 26.65 -10.85 6.22
N ALA A 49 26.72 -10.48 7.50
CA ALA A 49 26.03 -11.16 8.59
C ALA A 49 25.27 -10.18 9.52
N PRO A 50 24.29 -9.40 9.01
CA PRO A 50 23.51 -8.51 9.86
C PRO A 50 22.63 -9.31 10.82
N SER A 51 22.62 -8.88 12.09
CA SER A 51 21.71 -9.46 13.08
C SER A 51 20.25 -9.11 12.76
N ALA A 52 19.30 -9.90 13.26
CA ALA A 52 17.88 -9.59 13.11
C ALA A 52 17.52 -8.19 13.64
N ARG A 53 18.16 -7.77 14.74
CA ARG A 53 17.97 -6.43 15.31
C ARG A 53 18.45 -5.33 14.36
N VAL A 54 19.61 -5.53 13.74
CA VAL A 54 20.17 -4.60 12.74
C VAL A 54 19.28 -4.53 11.50
N LEU A 55 18.78 -5.66 10.99
CA LEU A 55 17.84 -5.66 9.88
C LEU A 55 16.53 -4.94 10.23
N GLN A 56 16.01 -5.17 11.44
CA GLN A 56 14.79 -4.53 11.90
C GLN A 56 14.95 -3.00 11.98
N GLN A 57 16.01 -2.53 12.61
CA GLN A 57 16.24 -1.11 12.83
C GLN A 57 16.70 -0.37 11.56
N ASP A 58 17.71 -0.92 10.87
CA ASP A 58 18.46 -0.16 9.85
C ASP A 58 17.98 -0.45 8.42
N TYR A 59 17.19 -1.50 8.20
CA TYR A 59 16.57 -1.80 6.91
C TYR A 59 15.05 -1.64 6.94
N ILE A 60 14.38 -2.29 7.89
CA ILE A 60 12.92 -2.37 7.90
C ILE A 60 12.29 -1.06 8.40
N GLU A 61 12.68 -0.58 9.57
CA GLU A 61 12.13 0.64 10.16
C GLU A 61 12.60 1.91 9.43
N ALA A 62 13.79 1.88 8.87
CA ALA A 62 14.31 2.96 8.02
C ALA A 62 13.77 2.93 6.57
N GLY A 63 12.96 1.92 6.22
CA GLY A 63 12.33 1.68 4.93
C GLY A 63 11.50 2.84 4.38
N SER A 64 11.16 2.79 3.10
CA SER A 64 10.10 3.66 2.57
C SER A 64 8.76 3.38 3.27
N ASP A 65 7.85 4.34 3.25
CA ASP A 65 6.52 4.19 3.87
C ASP A 65 5.75 2.97 3.34
N GLY A 66 5.88 2.67 2.04
CA GLY A 66 5.29 1.48 1.42
C GLY A 66 5.89 0.19 1.92
N PHE A 67 7.20 0.14 2.06
CA PHE A 67 7.91 -1.02 2.57
C PHE A 67 7.58 -1.29 4.05
N VAL A 68 7.61 -0.26 4.89
CA VAL A 68 7.25 -0.34 6.31
C VAL A 68 5.80 -0.79 6.48
N SER A 69 4.88 -0.23 5.68
CA SER A 69 3.46 -0.59 5.72
C SER A 69 3.23 -2.05 5.34
N LEU A 70 3.90 -2.55 4.30
CA LEU A 70 3.85 -3.96 3.93
C LEU A 70 4.38 -4.90 5.02
N TYR A 71 5.53 -4.57 5.60
CA TYR A 71 6.13 -5.38 6.66
C TYR A 71 5.19 -5.46 7.88
N ARG A 72 4.64 -4.32 8.30
CA ARG A 72 3.73 -4.21 9.46
C ARG A 72 2.44 -5.01 9.28
N THR A 73 1.90 -5.04 8.05
CA THR A 73 0.61 -5.69 7.78
C THR A 73 0.75 -7.22 7.68
N GLY A 74 1.95 -7.78 7.84
CA GLY A 74 2.19 -9.24 7.82
C GLY A 74 1.65 -9.92 6.56
N SER A 75 1.48 -9.16 5.48
CA SER A 75 0.58 -9.52 4.40
C SER A 75 1.21 -10.57 3.52
N SER A 76 0.76 -11.82 3.71
CA SER A 76 0.88 -12.85 2.70
C SER A 76 0.34 -12.30 1.37
N PRO A 77 1.06 -12.41 0.24
CA PRO A 77 0.64 -11.83 -1.02
C PRO A 77 -0.80 -12.25 -1.36
N GLY A 78 -1.65 -11.26 -1.66
CA GLY A 78 -3.06 -11.49 -1.97
C GLY A 78 -3.26 -12.45 -3.17
N PRO A 79 -4.48 -12.97 -3.40
CA PRO A 79 -4.75 -14.05 -4.38
C PRO A 79 -4.25 -13.79 -5.81
N ARG A 80 -4.12 -12.52 -6.20
CA ARG A 80 -3.54 -12.10 -7.48
C ARG A 80 -2.02 -12.35 -7.52
N TRP A 81 -1.29 -11.87 -6.51
CA TRP A 81 0.15 -12.03 -6.39
C TRP A 81 0.56 -13.49 -6.18
N ARG A 82 -0.24 -14.24 -5.40
CA ARG A 82 -0.04 -15.68 -5.16
C ARG A 82 -0.02 -16.48 -6.48
N ARG A 83 -0.93 -16.17 -7.41
CA ARG A 83 -1.02 -16.81 -8.75
C ARG A 83 0.16 -16.47 -9.66
N SER A 84 0.68 -15.24 -9.60
CA SER A 84 1.86 -14.84 -10.38
C SER A 84 3.12 -15.53 -9.87
N PHE A 85 3.34 -15.56 -8.55
CA PHE A 85 4.49 -16.24 -7.94
C PHE A 85 4.47 -17.76 -8.15
N SER A 86 3.31 -18.41 -8.09
CA SER A 86 3.19 -19.85 -8.33
C SER A 86 3.44 -20.27 -9.78
N ARG A 87 3.39 -19.34 -10.74
CA ARG A 87 3.75 -19.63 -12.14
C ARG A 87 5.24 -19.47 -12.41
N THR A 88 5.93 -18.62 -11.66
CA THR A 88 7.34 -18.27 -11.91
C THR A 88 8.33 -19.03 -11.04
N VAL A 89 7.91 -19.52 -9.87
CA VAL A 89 8.77 -20.35 -9.01
C VAL A 89 8.23 -21.78 -9.07
N PRO A 90 8.90 -22.74 -9.75
CA PRO A 90 8.50 -24.13 -9.68
C PRO A 90 8.58 -24.59 -8.22
N SER A 91 7.53 -25.26 -7.76
CA SER A 91 7.39 -25.85 -6.43
C SER A 91 8.34 -27.03 -6.22
N THR A 92 9.63 -26.85 -6.44
CA THR A 92 10.69 -27.74 -5.98
C THR A 92 11.36 -27.00 -4.83
N THR A 93 10.79 -27.06 -3.64
CA THR A 93 11.35 -27.94 -2.62
C THR A 93 10.29 -28.12 -1.54
N ARG A 94 9.41 -29.09 -1.76
CA ARG A 94 8.74 -29.78 -0.68
C ARG A 94 9.74 -30.83 -0.19
N LEU A 95 10.53 -30.50 0.83
CA LEU A 95 11.24 -31.51 1.60
C LEU A 95 10.18 -32.32 2.35
N GLU A 96 9.56 -33.27 1.66
CA GLU A 96 9.04 -34.44 2.34
C GLU A 96 10.20 -35.42 2.52
N HIS A 97 10.33 -35.91 3.75
CA HIS A 97 10.81 -37.25 4.06
C HIS A 97 12.05 -37.75 3.29
N VAL A 98 13.24 -37.64 3.90
CA VAL A 98 14.03 -38.78 4.40
C VAL A 98 14.91 -38.28 5.54
#